data_AF-A0A1R4EUP1-F1
#
_entry.id   AF-A0A1R4EUP1-F1
#
_cell.length_a   1.000
_cell.length_b   1.000
_cell.length_c   1.000
_cell.angle_alpha   90.00
_cell.angle_beta   90.00
_cell.angle_gamma   90.00
#
_symmetry.space_group_name_H-M   'P 1'
#
loop_
_entity.id
_entity.type
_entity.pdbx_description
1 polymer ?
#
loop_
_entity_poly.entity_id
_entity_poly.type
_entity_poly.pdbx_seq_one_letter_code
_entity_poly.pdbx_strand_id
1 'polypeptide(L)' 'MFGLMILGLIWIITYYISQTMLPLAIAGGWNIVIGFGIAMVGFFMTTRWR' A
#
# COMPACT_ATOMS: atom_id res chain seq x y z
N MET A 1 11.50 8.19 -2.78
CA MET A 1 11.79 6.83 -2.26
C MET A 1 10.82 6.48 -1.13
N PHE A 2 10.90 7.11 0.04
CA PHE A 2 9.98 6.86 1.17
C PHE A 2 8.50 7.17 0.89
N GLY A 3 8.21 8.08 -0.04
CA GLY A 3 6.83 8.48 -0.36
C GLY A 3 5.93 7.32 -0.76
N LEU A 4 6.42 6.36 -1.56
CA LEU A 4 5.64 5.17 -1.94
C LEU A 4 5.45 4.21 -0.77
N MET A 5 6.44 4.08 0.11
CA MET A 5 6.31 3.28 1.33
C MET A 5 5.21 3.83 2.25
N ILE A 6 5.19 5.14 2.44
CA ILE A 6 4.15 5.83 3.23
C ILE A 6 2.79 5.69 2.54
N LEU A 7 2.74 5.79 1.22
CA LEU A 7 1.49 5.65 0.46
C LEU A 7 0.90 4.23 0.58
N GLY A 8 1.73 3.19 0.51
CA GLY A 8 1.31 1.80 0.73
C GLY A 8 0.80 1.55 2.15
N LEU A 9 1.46 2.14 3.16
CA LEU A 9 1.01 2.11 4.55
C LEU A 9 -0.34 2.81 4.74
N ILE A 10 -0.49 4.02 4.22
CA ILE A 10 -1.74 4.78 4.28
C ILE A 10 -2.87 3.98 3.62
N TRP A 11 -2.62 3.36 2.47
CA TRP A 11 -3.62 2.55 1.76
C TRP A 11 -4.16 1.41 2.64
N ILE A 12 -3.28 0.65 3.28
CA ILE A 12 -3.65 -0.47 4.17
C ILE A 12 -4.37 0.06 5.42
N ILE A 13 -3.86 1.14 6.02
CA ILE A 13 -4.45 1.78 7.20
C ILE A 13 -5.88 2.25 6.89
N THR A 14 -6.09 2.93 5.75
CA THR A 14 -7.41 3.37 5.31
C THR A 14 -8.35 2.19 5.09
N TYR A 15 -7.87 1.07 4.54
CA TYR A 15 -8.69 -0.14 4.37
C TYR A 15 -9.18 -0.75 5.69
N TYR A 16 -8.33 -0.79 6.71
CA TYR A 16 -8.72 -1.27 8.03
C TYR A 16 -9.62 -0.29 8.78
N ILE A 17 -9.30 1.01 8.76
CA ILE A 17 -10.09 2.04 9.46
C ILE A 17 -11.49 2.20 8.85
N SER A 18 -11.60 2.07 7.53
CA SER A 18 -12.88 2.20 6.81
C SER A 18 -13.75 0.95 6.86
N GLN A 19 -13.42 -0.04 7.72
CA GLN A 19 -14.14 -1.30 7.82
C GLN A 19 -14.29 -1.99 6.45
N THR A 20 -13.20 -2.07 5.69
CA THR A 20 -13.13 -2.71 4.37
C THR A 20 -13.90 -2.03 3.22
N MET A 21 -14.38 -0.78 3.41
CA MET A 21 -15.13 -0.06 2.37
C MET A 21 -14.27 0.83 1.47
N LEU A 22 -13.19 1.41 1.99
CA LEU A 22 -12.26 2.27 1.23
C LEU A 22 -10.89 1.60 1.17
N PRO A 23 -10.01 1.93 0.21
CA PRO A 23 -10.21 2.83 -0.92
C PRO A 23 -11.02 2.24 -2.08
N LEU A 24 -11.10 0.90 -2.19
CA LEU A 24 -11.85 0.20 -3.23
C LEU A 24 -12.69 -0.92 -2.60
N ALA A 25 -13.96 -0.65 -2.28
CA ALA A 25 -14.88 -1.65 -1.72
C ALA A 25 -14.97 -2.93 -2.59
N ILE A 26 -15.01 -2.76 -3.91
CA ILE A 26 -15.10 -3.86 -4.89
C ILE A 26 -13.86 -4.76 -4.91
N ALA A 27 -12.69 -4.26 -4.48
CA ALA A 27 -11.46 -5.04 -4.46
C ALA A 27 -11.42 -5.98 -3.24
N GLY A 28 -12.21 -5.72 -2.19
CA GLY A 28 -12.20 -6.54 -0.96
C GLY A 28 -10.78 -6.75 -0.44
N GLY A 29 -10.42 -8.01 -0.15
CA GLY A 29 -9.09 -8.38 0.34
C GLY A 29 -7.91 -8.00 -0.58
N TRP A 30 -8.15 -7.73 -1.87
CA TRP A 30 -7.11 -7.29 -2.80
C TRP A 30 -6.54 -5.91 -2.46
N ASN A 31 -7.24 -5.10 -1.66
CA ASN A 31 -6.70 -3.82 -1.18
C ASN A 31 -5.40 -3.98 -0.38
N ILE A 32 -5.26 -5.08 0.37
CA ILE A 32 -4.04 -5.37 1.13
C ILE A 32 -2.89 -5.70 0.18
N VAL A 33 -3.14 -6.49 -0.86
CA VAL A 33 -2.13 -6.86 -1.87
C VAL A 33 -1.65 -5.63 -2.62
N ILE A 34 -2.57 -4.71 -2.98
CA ILE A 34 -2.24 -3.45 -3.66
C ILE A 34 -1.38 -2.56 -2.75
N GLY A 35 -1.81 -2.33 -1.51
CA GLY A 35 -1.05 -1.51 -0.56
C GLY A 35 0.34 -2.08 -0.26
N PHE A 36 0.44 -3.41 -0.16
CA PHE A 36 1.71 -4.10 0.06
C PHE A 36 2.63 -4.00 -1.18
N GLY A 37 2.09 -4.15 -2.38
CA GLY A 37 2.84 -3.97 -3.63
C GLY A 37 3.39 -2.54 -3.78
N ILE A 38 2.61 -1.53 -3.43
CA ILE A 38 3.06 -0.12 -3.43
C ILE A 38 4.22 0.07 -2.44
N ALA A 39 4.12 -0.51 -1.24
CA ALA A 39 5.20 -0.45 -0.26
C ALA A 39 6.47 -1.19 -0.74
N MET A 40 6.33 -2.35 -1.40
CA MET A 40 7.45 -3.09 -1.99
C MET A 40 8.16 -2.30 -3.10
N VAL A 41 7.43 -1.61 -3.97
CA VAL A 41 8.04 -0.74 -4.99
C VAL A 41 8.82 0.41 -4.32
N GLY A 42 8.25 1.00 -3.28
CA GLY A 42 8.96 1.99 -2.46
C GLY A 42 10.25 1.44 -1.86
N PHE A 43 10.23 0.18 -1.39
CA PHE A 43 11.40 -0.51 -0.88
C PHE A 43 12.45 -0.79 -1.96
N PHE A 44 12.07 -1.29 -3.13
CA PHE A 44 12.98 -1.52 -4.26
C PHE A 44 13.64 -0.24 -4.79
N MET A 45 12.98 0.91 -4.66
CA MET A 45 13.58 2.21 -4.97
C MET A 45 14.61 2.65 -3.91
N THR A 46 14.53 2.14 -2.67
CA THR A 46 15.52 2.43 -1.61
C THR A 46 16.71 1.48 -1.64
N THR A 47 16.55 0.27 -2.20
CA THR A 47 17.71 -0.58 -2.48
C THR A 47 18.55 0.13 -3.53
N ARG A 48 19.65 0.72 -3.09
CA ARG A 48 20.64 1.39 -3.93
C ARG A 48 21.30 0.33 -4.79
N TRP A 49 20.71 0.04 -5.95
CA TRP A 49 21.31 -0.81 -6.98
C TRP A 49 22.63 -0.16 -7.37
N ARG A 50 23.74 -0.79 -6.99
CA ARG A 50 25.07 -0.46 -7.52
C ARG A 50 25.27 -1.25 -8.79
#